data_AF-A0A317YLQ5-F1
#
_entry.id   AF-A0A317YLQ5-F1
#
_cell.length_a   1.000
_cell.length_b   1.000
_cell.length_c   1.000
_cell.angle_alpha   90.00
_cell.angle_beta   90.00
_cell.angle_gamma   90.00
#
_symmetry.space_group_name_H-M   'P 1'
#
loop_
_entity.id
_entity.type
_entity.pdbx_description
1 polymer ?
#
loop_
_entity_poly.entity_id
_entity_poly.type
_entity_poly.pdbx_seq_one_letter_code
_entity_poly.pdbx_strand_id
1 'polypeptide(L)' 'FLILFTIFFVIFIKHISRVSNPFINPKLGKNIPFMLGLFSGGLIFSIVAGFISMVPYMMKTIYHVNVATIGN' A
#
# COMPACT_ATOMS: atom_id res chain seq x y z
N PHE A 1 -14.55 -3.76 -6.03
CA PHE A 1 -13.61 -3.62 -4.90
C PHE A 1 -13.14 -2.18 -4.73
N LEU A 2 -12.44 -1.59 -5.71
CA LEU A 2 -11.88 -0.22 -5.61
C LEU A 2 -12.93 0.86 -5.28
N ILE A 3 -14.10 0.86 -5.94
CA ILE A 3 -15.16 1.83 -5.68
C ILE A 3 -15.64 1.76 -4.22
N LEU A 4 -15.83 0.54 -3.71
CA LEU A 4 -16.26 0.31 -2.33
C LEU A 4 -15.19 0.80 -1.34
N PHE A 5 -13.93 0.47 -1.60
CA PHE A 5 -12.78 0.94 -0.82
C PHE A 5 -12.72 2.48 -0.78
N THR A 6 -12.89 3.14 -1.93
CA THR A 6 -12.90 4.61 -2.01
C THR A 6 -14.03 5.21 -1.18
N ILE A 7 -15.24 4.64 -1.24
CA ILE A 7 -16.39 5.11 -0.43
C ILE A 7 -16.07 4.99 1.07
N PHE A 8 -15.62 3.82 1.52
CA PHE A 8 -15.26 3.62 2.93
C PHE A 8 -14.12 4.54 3.38
N PHE A 9 -13.13 4.77 2.52
CA PHE A 9 -12.03 5.67 2.80
C PHE A 9 -12.50 7.11 2.99
N VAL A 10 -13.39 7.62 2.14
CA VAL A 10 -13.96 8.97 2.28
C VAL A 10 -14.76 9.10 3.58
N ILE A 11 -15.57 8.08 3.92
CA ILE A 11 -16.33 8.06 5.18
C ILE A 11 -15.38 8.09 6.38
N PHE A 12 -14.31 7.31 6.34
CA PHE A 12 -13.30 7.24 7.40
C PHE A 12 -12.60 8.60 7.61
N ILE A 13 -12.16 9.25 6.53
CA ILE A 13 -11.55 10.59 6.59
C ILE A 13 -12.54 11.64 7.15
N LYS A 14 -13.81 11.55 6.76
CA LYS A 14 -14.85 12.45 7.29
C LYS A 14 -15.14 12.20 8.77
N HIS A 15 -15.12 10.94 9.20
CA HIS A 15 -15.33 10.55 10.59
C HIS A 15 -14.18 11.00 11.49
N ILE A 16 -12.92 10.71 11.12
CA ILE A 16 -11.74 11.12 11.90
C ILE A 16 -11.62 12.65 11.99
N SER A 17 -12.14 13.38 11.00
CA SER A 17 -12.15 14.84 11.01
C SER A 17 -13.21 15.45 11.95
N ARG A 18 -14.20 14.67 12.40
CA ARG A 18 -15.32 15.13 13.25
C ARG A 18 -15.22 14.69 14.71
N VAL A 19 -14.41 13.68 15.03
CA VAL A 19 -14.25 13.20 16.40
C VAL A 19 -13.42 14.16 17.25
N SER A 20 -13.76 14.30 18.54
CA SER A 20 -13.08 15.23 19.46
C SER A 20 -11.64 14.85 19.77
N ASN A 21 -11.31 13.55 19.76
CA ASN A 21 -9.96 13.02 20.00
C ASN A 21 -9.54 12.15 18.81
N PRO A 22 -9.12 12.78 17.70
CA PRO A 22 -8.74 12.04 16.51
C PRO A 22 -7.37 11.39 16.70
N PHE A 23 -7.23 10.14 16.24
CA PHE A 23 -5.95 9.42 16.22
C PHE A 23 -4.89 10.16 15.39
N ILE A 24 -5.30 10.77 14.28
CA ILE A 24 -4.48 11.66 13.45
C ILE A 24 -5.16 13.01 13.40
N ASN A 25 -4.43 14.06 13.77
CA ASN A 25 -4.97 15.41 13.75
C ASN A 25 -5.42 15.79 12.33
N PRO A 26 -6.70 16.11 12.07
CA PRO A 26 -7.18 16.43 10.73
C PRO A 26 -6.53 17.69 10.14
N LYS A 27 -5.94 18.56 10.97
CA LYS A 27 -5.16 19.72 10.52
C LYS A 27 -3.83 19.32 9.85
N LEU A 28 -3.30 18.13 10.14
CA LEU A 28 -2.08 17.61 9.50
C LEU A 28 -2.31 17.31 8.01
N GLY A 29 -3.55 16.99 7.60
CA GLY A 29 -3.88 16.81 6.18
C GLY A 29 -3.74 18.08 5.34
N LYS A 30 -3.77 19.26 5.96
CA LYS A 30 -3.47 20.55 5.30
C LYS A 30 -1.98 20.87 5.26
N ASN A 31 -1.16 20.13 6.00
CA ASN A 31 0.27 20.36 6.09
C ASN A 31 0.99 19.61 4.95
N ILE A 32 1.43 20.37 3.93
CA ILE A 32 2.05 19.81 2.71
C ILE A 32 3.24 18.88 3.03
N PRO A 33 4.25 19.27 3.84
CA PRO A 33 5.37 18.37 4.15
C PRO A 33 4.92 17.09 4.88
N PHE A 34 3.90 17.16 5.74
CA PHE A 34 3.34 15.95 6.35
C PHE A 34 2.69 15.03 5.32
N MET A 35 1.87 15.59 4.43
CA MET A 35 1.23 14.84 3.35
C MET A 35 2.25 14.20 2.41
N LEU A 36 3.32 14.92 2.05
CA LEU A 36 4.43 14.38 1.25
C LEU A 36 5.13 13.23 1.96
N GLY A 37 5.37 13.34 3.27
CA GLY A 37 5.92 12.26 4.09
C GLY A 37 5.00 11.04 4.15
N LEU A 38 3.68 11.25 4.24
CA LEU A 38 2.69 10.17 4.22
C LEU A 38 2.69 9.45 2.86
N PHE A 39 2.74 10.20 1.75
CA PHE A 39 2.81 9.63 0.41
C PHE A 39 4.12 8.86 0.17
N SER A 40 5.26 9.42 0.56
CA SER A 40 6.56 8.76 0.39
C SER A 40 6.65 7.48 1.22
N GLY A 41 6.19 7.51 2.48
CA GLY A 41 6.11 6.32 3.33
C GLY A 41 5.17 5.26 2.75
N GLY A 42 4.01 5.67 2.24
CA GLY A 42 3.06 4.78 1.57
C GLY A 42 3.65 4.13 0.31
N LEU A 43 4.40 4.87 -0.50
CA LEU A 43 5.07 4.33 -1.69
C LEU A 43 6.15 3.31 -1.32
N ILE A 44 7.02 3.62 -0.36
CA ILE A 44 8.06 2.69 0.11
C ILE A 44 7.42 1.41 0.63
N PHE A 45 6.38 1.53 1.47
CA PHE A 45 5.67 0.38 2.00
C PHE A 45 5.01 -0.46 0.89
N SER A 46 4.41 0.19 -0.10
CA SER A 46 3.78 -0.49 -1.24
C SER A 46 4.79 -1.28 -2.06
N ILE A 47 6.00 -0.73 -2.27
CA ILE A 47 7.09 -1.42 -2.96
C ILE A 47 7.51 -2.66 -2.18
N VAL A 48 7.75 -2.52 -0.87
CA VAL A 48 8.16 -3.64 -0.01
C VAL A 48 7.09 -4.75 0.01
N ALA A 49 5.83 -4.38 0.19
CA ALA A 49 4.71 -5.33 0.16
C ALA A 49 4.59 -6.02 -1.21
N GLY A 50 4.81 -5.28 -2.30
CA GLY A 50 4.87 -5.81 -3.66
C GLY A 50 5.98 -6.84 -3.81
N PHE A 51 7.19 -6.56 -3.34
CA PHE A 51 8.31 -7.52 -3.36
C PHE A 51 8.00 -8.78 -2.55
N ILE A 52 7.50 -8.65 -1.32
CA ILE A 52 7.15 -9.80 -0.47
C ILE A 52 6.10 -10.69 -1.14
N SER A 53 5.14 -10.10 -1.86
CA SER A 53 4.11 -10.85 -2.60
C SER A 53 4.65 -11.47 -3.90
N MET A 54 5.49 -10.74 -4.63
CA MET A 54 5.95 -11.14 -5.96
C MET A 54 7.10 -12.15 -5.93
N VAL A 55 7.98 -12.10 -4.92
CA VAL A 55 9.13 -13.02 -4.80
C VAL A 55 8.69 -14.49 -4.77
N PRO A 56 7.74 -14.92 -3.92
CA PRO A 56 7.24 -16.30 -3.93
C PRO A 56 6.56 -16.69 -5.24
N TYR A 57 5.87 -15.74 -5.88
CA TYR A 57 5.23 -15.96 -7.18
C TYR A 57 6.29 -16.25 -8.27
N MET A 58 7.35 -15.45 -8.32
CA MET A 58 8.47 -15.67 -9.25
C MET A 58 9.21 -16.97 -8.93
N MET A 59 9.46 -17.27 -7.66
CA MET A 59 10.09 -18.53 -7.26
C MET A 59 9.26 -19.73 -7.71
N LYS A 60 7.93 -19.68 -7.56
CA LYS A 60 7.02 -20.72 -8.07
C LYS A 60 7.17 -20.91 -9.58
N THR A 61 7.30 -19.83 -10.35
CA THR A 61 7.52 -19.96 -11.80
C THR A 61 8.87 -20.60 -12.14
N ILE A 62 9.94 -20.27 -11.40
CA ILE A 62 11.28 -20.82 -11.62
C ILE A 62 11.35 -22.31 -11.25
N TYR A 63 10.73 -22.73 -10.15
CA TYR A 63 10.69 -24.15 -9.75
C TYR A 63 9.90 -25.05 -10.73
N HIS A 64 9.00 -24.47 -11.53
CA HIS A 64 8.32 -25.17 -12.62
C HIS A 64 9.08 -25.14 -13.96
N VAL A 65 10.18 -24.38 -14.06
CA VAL A 65 11.10 -24.48 -15.20
C VAL A 65 11.88 -25.78 -15.01
N ASN A 66 11.56 -26.76 -15.86
CA ASN A 66 12.25 -28.04 -15.92
C ASN A 66 13.76 -27.77 -16.01
N VAL A 67 14.54 -28.31 -15.06
CA VAL A 67 16.01 -28.23 -15.06
C VAL A 67 16.61 -28.77 -16.37
N ALA A 68 15.83 -29.53 -17.16
CA ALA A 68 16.21 -30.01 -18.49
C ALA A 68 16.31 -28.95 -19.59
N THR A 69 15.79 -27.72 -19.41
CA THR A 69 15.95 -26.62 -20.38
C THR A 69 17.10 -25.65 -20.05
N ILE A 70 17.76 -25.82 -18.90
CA ILE A 70 18.96 -25.07 -18.54
C ILE A 70 20.16 -25.84 -19.11
N GLY A 71 20.37 -25.76 -20.42
CA GLY A 71 21.48 -26.47 -21.07
C GLY A 71 21.39 -26.70 -22.57
N ASN A 72 20.39 -26.15 -23.25
CA ASN A 72 20.29 -26.15 -24.72
C ASN A 72 20.07 -24.72 -25.21
#